data_AF-X1D0D5-F1
#
_entry.id   AF-X1D0D5-F1
#
_cell.length_a   1.000
_cell.length_b   1.000
_cell.length_c   1.000
_cell.angle_alpha   90.00
_cell.angle_beta   90.00
_cell.angle_gamma   90.00
#
_symmetry.space_group_name_H-M   'P 1'
#
loop_
_entity.id
_entity.type
_entity.pdbx_description
1 polymer ?
#
loop_
_entity_poly.entity_id
_entity_poly.type
_entity_poly.pdbx_seq_one_letter_code
_entity_poly.pdbx_strand_id
1 'polypeptide(L)'
;DGNFGAVLDTGHLHAQKELLPLSVEKLGKRIFYLHVSDNNGLVNEHRALGRGTIDWDGVFTALKKCKFLLLDLLLASQIID
;
A
#
# COMPACT_ATOMS: atom_id res chain seq x y z
N ASP A 1 -5.84 1.87 -22.80
CA ASP A 1 -4.37 2.10 -22.81
C ASP A 1 -3.79 1.54 -21.52
N GLY A 2 -2.93 0.52 -21.62
CA GLY A 2 -2.39 -0.23 -20.49
C GLY A 2 -1.03 0.29 -19.97
N ASN A 3 -0.57 1.43 -20.48
CA ASN A 3 0.79 1.91 -20.25
C ASN A 3 0.87 2.94 -19.11
N PHE A 4 -0.25 3.24 -18.44
CA PHE A 4 -0.31 4.15 -17.30
C PHE A 4 -0.94 3.44 -16.10
N GLY A 5 -0.15 3.36 -15.02
CA GLY A 5 -0.50 2.75 -13.76
C GLY A 5 0.13 3.49 -12.58
N ALA A 6 -0.14 2.99 -11.38
CA ALA A 6 0.30 3.57 -10.12
C ALA A 6 1.07 2.55 -9.28
N VAL A 7 2.01 3.06 -8.49
CA VAL A 7 2.56 2.37 -7.33
C VAL A 7 1.74 2.81 -6.13
N LEU A 8 1.05 1.88 -5.46
CA LEU A 8 0.34 2.20 -4.23
C LEU A 8 1.35 2.17 -3.07
N ASP A 9 1.62 3.33 -2.49
CA ASP A 9 2.49 3.49 -1.33
C ASP A 9 1.67 3.56 -0.05
N THR A 10 1.70 2.50 0.77
CA THR A 10 0.83 2.41 1.95
C THR A 10 1.25 3.39 3.05
N GLY A 11 2.55 3.65 3.18
CA GLY A 11 3.09 4.52 4.21
C GLY A 11 2.70 5.98 3.97
N HIS A 12 2.98 6.50 2.77
CA HIS A 12 2.65 7.87 2.41
C HIS A 12 1.14 8.14 2.49
N LEU A 13 0.31 7.25 1.91
CA LEU A 13 -1.13 7.42 1.91
C LEU A 13 -1.70 7.43 3.34
N HIS A 14 -1.22 6.56 4.21
CA HIS A 14 -1.68 6.51 5.59
C HIS A 14 -1.29 7.77 6.39
N ALA A 15 -0.07 8.29 6.17
CA ALA A 15 0.36 9.56 6.76
C ALA A 15 -0.47 10.77 6.25
N GLN A 16 -1.01 10.68 5.04
CA GLN A 16 -1.93 11.68 4.46
C GLN A 16 -3.40 11.49 4.86
N LYS A 17 -3.70 10.52 5.75
CA LYS A 17 -5.05 10.20 6.22
C LYS A 17 -5.97 9.63 5.14
N GLU A 18 -5.42 9.06 4.08
CA GLU A 18 -6.20 8.33 3.08
C GLU A 18 -6.77 7.03 3.67
N LEU A 19 -7.92 6.62 3.15
CA LEU A 19 -8.50 5.31 3.45
C LEU A 19 -7.94 4.29 2.46
N LEU A 20 -6.90 3.56 2.86
CA LEU A 20 -6.17 2.68 1.93
C LEU A 20 -7.05 1.66 1.21
N PRO A 21 -8.03 0.96 1.84
CA PRO A 21 -8.93 0.07 1.12
C PRO A 21 -9.69 0.78 -0.01
N LEU A 22 -10.12 2.02 0.22
CA LEU A 22 -10.79 2.84 -0.79
C LEU A 22 -9.82 3.27 -1.90
N SER A 23 -8.59 3.65 -1.55
CA SER A 23 -7.55 3.98 -2.53
C SER A 23 -7.20 2.79 -3.43
N VAL A 24 -7.16 1.58 -2.87
CA VAL A 24 -7.00 0.33 -3.62
C VAL A 24 -8.14 0.17 -4.63
N GLU A 25 -9.39 0.30 -4.19
CA GLU A 25 -10.54 0.14 -5.08
C GLU A 25 -10.60 1.22 -6.18
N LYS A 26 -10.23 2.46 -5.86
CA LYS A 26 -10.17 3.58 -6.83
C LYS A 26 -9.14 3.33 -7.93
N LEU A 27 -7.96 2.82 -7.58
CA LEU A 27 -6.92 2.50 -8.55
C LEU A 27 -7.22 1.20 -9.32
N GLY A 28 -7.79 0.20 -8.64
CA GLY A 28 -8.21 -1.07 -9.22
C GLY A 28 -7.10 -1.73 -10.04
N LYS A 29 -7.39 -2.00 -11.32
CA LYS A 29 -6.44 -2.65 -12.25
C LYS A 29 -5.23 -1.78 -12.64
N ARG A 30 -5.19 -0.52 -12.19
CA ARG A 30 -4.07 0.39 -12.45
C ARG A 30 -2.96 0.28 -11.40
N ILE A 31 -3.16 -0.48 -10.32
CA ILE A 31 -2.08 -0.78 -9.38
C ILE A 31 -1.12 -1.76 -10.06
N PHE A 32 0.10 -1.32 -10.33
CA PHE A 32 1.13 -2.17 -10.93
C PHE A 32 2.11 -2.70 -9.87
N TYR A 33 2.34 -1.92 -8.81
CA TYR A 33 3.21 -2.30 -7.71
C TYR A 33 2.66 -1.79 -6.38
N LEU A 34 3.07 -2.45 -5.30
CA LEU A 34 2.85 -2.02 -3.92
C LEU A 34 4.19 -1.63 -3.31
N HIS A 35 4.26 -0.43 -2.74
CA HIS A 35 5.32 -0.05 -1.82
C HIS A 35 4.73 -0.11 -0.40
N VAL A 36 5.14 -1.13 0.35
CA VAL A 36 4.51 -1.44 1.64
C VAL A 36 5.39 -1.06 2.82
N SER A 37 4.85 -0.19 3.66
CA SER A 37 5.34 0.09 5.00
C SER A 37 4.16 0.46 5.89
N ASP A 38 4.36 0.37 7.20
CA ASP A 38 3.36 0.71 8.20
C ASP A 38 3.78 1.93 9.02
N ASN A 39 2.81 2.71 9.48
CA ASN A 39 3.02 3.84 10.38
C ASN A 39 1.75 4.15 11.19
N ASN A 40 1.86 5.07 12.14
CA ASN A 40 0.72 5.50 12.98
C ASN A 40 -0.16 6.59 12.35
N GLY A 41 0.10 6.93 11.08
CA GLY A 41 -0.63 7.95 10.32
C GLY A 41 -0.26 9.39 10.68
N LEU A 42 0.65 9.64 11.63
CA LEU A 42 1.10 11.01 11.97
C LEU A 42 2.26 11.44 11.08
N VAL A 43 3.17 10.50 10.81
CA VAL A 43 4.38 10.69 10.01
C VAL A 43 4.59 9.44 9.15
N ASN A 44 5.28 9.61 8.03
CA ASN A 44 5.62 8.50 7.14
C ASN A 44 6.83 7.70 7.70
N GLU A 45 6.60 6.98 8.79
CA GLU A 45 7.54 5.97 9.27
C GLU A 45 7.51 4.74 8.34
N HIS A 46 8.63 4.01 8.30
CA HIS A 46 8.76 2.79 7.48
C HIS A 46 8.77 1.55 8.36
N ARG A 47 7.75 1.37 9.21
CA ARG A 47 7.69 0.21 10.10
C ARG A 47 7.30 -1.05 9.33
N ALA A 48 7.65 -2.21 9.88
CA ALA A 48 7.15 -3.49 9.37
C ALA A 48 5.61 -3.56 9.48
N LEU A 49 4.99 -4.33 8.58
CA LEU A 49 3.53 -4.53 8.55
C LEU A 49 3.01 -5.03 9.92
N GLY A 50 1.94 -4.41 10.40
CA GLY A 50 1.35 -4.69 11.71
C GLY A 50 2.07 -4.02 12.88
N ARG A 51 3.07 -3.16 12.62
CA ARG A 51 3.75 -2.34 13.65
C ARG A 51 3.31 -0.87 13.66
N GLY A 52 2.38 -0.51 12.78
CA GLY A 52 1.68 0.78 12.81
C GLY A 52 0.18 0.56 13.01
N THR A 53 -0.64 1.38 12.37
CA THR A 53 -2.10 1.36 12.52
C THR A 53 -2.83 1.27 11.19
N ILE A 54 -2.14 0.89 10.11
CA ILE A 54 -2.78 0.61 8.83
C ILE A 54 -3.74 -0.60 8.96
N ASP A 55 -4.94 -0.47 8.42
CA ASP A 55 -5.92 -1.56 8.27
C ASP A 55 -5.49 -2.54 7.16
N TRP A 56 -4.58 -3.45 7.49
CA TRP A 56 -4.05 -4.43 6.55
C TRP A 56 -5.10 -5.44 6.09
N ASP A 57 -6.05 -5.83 6.94
CA ASP A 57 -7.12 -6.75 6.56
C ASP A 57 -8.03 -6.13 5.50
N GLY A 58 -8.38 -4.85 5.67
CA GLY A 58 -9.11 -4.08 4.67
C GLY A 58 -8.32 -3.92 3.36
N VAL A 59 -7.02 -3.64 3.45
CA VAL A 59 -6.14 -3.52 2.27
C VAL A 59 -6.08 -4.83 1.50
N PHE A 60 -5.81 -5.96 2.15
CA PHE A 60 -5.74 -7.26 1.49
C PHE A 60 -7.09 -7.69 0.91
N THR A 61 -8.19 -7.40 1.61
CA THR A 61 -9.55 -7.64 1.10
C THR A 61 -9.81 -6.85 -0.18
N ALA A 62 -9.46 -5.56 -0.21
CA ALA A 62 -9.61 -4.72 -1.40
C ALA A 62 -8.71 -5.19 -2.56
N LEU A 63 -7.45 -5.54 -2.28
CA LEU A 63 -6.51 -6.06 -3.31
C LEU A 63 -7.03 -7.35 -3.94
N LYS A 64 -7.56 -8.27 -3.12
CA LYS A 64 -8.18 -9.52 -3.59
C LYS A 64 -9.39 -9.25 -4.47
N LYS A 65 -10.26 -8.30 -4.10
CA LYS A 65 -11.40 -7.87 -4.91
C LYS A 65 -10.97 -7.32 -6.27
N CYS A 66 -9.86 -6.58 -6.31
CA CYS A 66 -9.26 -6.05 -7.54
C CYS A 66 -8.48 -7.07 -8.37
N LYS A 67 -8.35 -8.33 -7.89
CA LYS A 67 -7.54 -9.40 -8.51
C LYS A 67 -6.07 -9.04 -8.67
N PHE A 68 -5.53 -8.23 -7.76
CA PHE A 68 -4.10 -7.95 -7.71
C PHE A 68 -3.36 -9.21 -7.24
N LEU A 69 -2.34 -9.64 -8.01
CA LEU A 69 -1.50 -10.79 -7.66
C LEU A 69 -0.30 -10.27 -6.87
N LEU A 70 -0.10 -10.80 -5.66
CA LEU A 70 0.99 -10.47 -4.73
C LEU A 70 2.35 -11.06 -5.17
N LEU A 71 2.65 -11.01 -6.47
CA LEU A 71 3.97 -11.36 -6.96
C LEU A 71 4.81 -10.07 -6.90
N ASP A 72 5.91 -10.11 -6.15
CA ASP A 72 6.85 -9.02 -5.89
C ASP A 72 6.41 -8.00 -4.81
N LEU A 73 6.43 -8.46 -3.56
CA LEU A 73 6.71 -7.56 -2.43
C LEU A 73 8.14 -7.03 -2.59
N LEU A 74 8.29 -5.86 -3.19
CA LEU A 74 9.54 -5.11 -3.14
C LEU A 74 9.79 -4.69 -1.69
N LEU A 75 10.77 -5.37 -1.07
CA LEU A 75 11.37 -5.04 0.21
C LEU A 75 11.92 -3.61 0.16
N ALA A 76 11.12 -2.62 0.52
CA ALA A 76 11.56 -1.24 0.66
C ALA A 76 11.56 -0.80 2.13
N SER A 77 12.08 -1.67 3.00
CA SER A 77 12.40 -1.31 4.37
C SER A 77 13.80 -1.76 4.81
N GLN A 78 14.70 -2.11 3.88
CA GLN A 78 16.04 -2.64 4.23
C GLN A 78 17.22 -2.01 3.48
N ILE A 79 17.09 -0.81 2.90
CA ILE A 79 18.27 -0.07 2.41
C ILE A 79 18.18 1.38 2.89
N ILE A 80 19.11 1.72 3.79
CA ILE A 80 19.41 3.01 4.44
C ILE A 80 18.73 3.20 5.81
N ASP A 81 19.48 2.76 6.83
CA ASP A 81 19.66 3.29 8.21
C ASP A 81 18.46 3.82 9.02
#